data_AF-A0AAX0WM79-F1
#
_entry.id   AF-A0AAX0WM79-F1
#
_cell.length_a   1.000
_cell.length_b   1.000
_cell.length_c   1.000
_cell.angle_alpha   90.00
_cell.angle_beta   90.00
_cell.angle_gamma   90.00
#
_symmetry.space_group_name_H-M   'P 1'
#
loop_
_entity.id
_entity.type
_entity.pdbx_description
1 polymer ?
#
loop_
_entity_poly.entity_id
_entity_poly.type
_entity_poly.pdbx_seq_one_letter_code
_entity_poly.pdbx_strand_id
1 'polypeptide(L)'
;MVTPLEKFLAKHPTPSGMDSKEWAALNAAMKENKFFSSKVENIRLLERLHRLIKNYLTGEKETLPNGETVIKVGSAADFSNQALQWLQTEGLVPPDAEGPKYHNDIKNIGALARLKLIFKTNVRQSIGAAQWEASMKPANLKAWPAFRFIRFPGAKTKRLVHVVNEDAVRLKTDFTFWADEMNAASLGGFEVPWPPFGFNSYMDQEPVSREECERMGLLKPGEPLKRPRGAERFGIDLIERYGYGKKASTAKLPEELKAKLKKVYEDRWGVKQDKSDEVVFPSQEVAKKARETAEKVIKVPSAPIPAPVSAVTHTVSLGDVPKVKMPAPLTDKEADDLLRSVTGEVWAKASRLEKNALFSYTGNGYARINNDLRKGKSNAKAKQIAKVIDRCKVPQDMVVFRGCGVYKELKDALNWKGEEITDELVDMLNLSVVGNPLKDEGFMSAAVAEGKGFMNRPVLFRILLKKKTRAIYAEPFSRFGAGAGKEWDGLSPQTYFSSEDEIIIQKGGTLKFLQFHNQNGKLIIDCELIQ
;
A
#
# COMPACT_ATOMS: atom_id res chain seq x y z
N MET A 1 -7.26 15.69 9.45
CA MET A 1 -7.91 14.69 8.58
C MET A 1 -8.17 13.49 9.45
N VAL A 2 -9.36 12.89 9.41
CA VAL A 2 -9.63 11.70 10.21
C VAL A 2 -8.82 10.53 9.62
N THR A 3 -8.00 9.91 10.45
CA THR A 3 -7.08 8.82 10.08
C THR A 3 -7.73 7.45 10.37
N PRO A 4 -7.29 6.37 9.70
CA PRO A 4 -7.73 5.01 10.04
C PRO A 4 -7.47 4.66 11.51
N LEU A 5 -6.37 5.17 12.07
CA LEU A 5 -6.04 4.99 13.49
C LEU A 5 -7.08 5.65 14.40
N GLU A 6 -7.47 6.90 14.15
CA GLU A 6 -8.50 7.59 14.93
C GLU A 6 -9.86 6.86 14.85
N LYS A 7 -10.23 6.34 13.67
CA LYS A 7 -11.43 5.50 13.52
C LYS A 7 -11.35 4.20 14.31
N PHE A 8 -10.18 3.58 14.36
CA PHE A 8 -9.99 2.36 15.13
C PHE A 8 -9.99 2.62 16.64
N LEU A 9 -9.30 3.66 17.11
CA LEU A 9 -9.18 3.98 18.54
C LEU A 9 -10.50 4.42 19.18
N ALA A 10 -11.48 4.86 18.39
CA ALA A 10 -12.85 5.10 18.86
C ALA A 10 -13.58 3.80 19.26
N LYS A 11 -13.04 2.63 18.91
CA LYS A 11 -13.61 1.34 19.27
C LYS A 11 -13.11 0.87 20.63
N HIS A 12 -14.03 0.43 21.48
CA HIS A 12 -13.71 -0.04 22.82
C HIS A 12 -13.87 -1.57 22.92
N PRO A 13 -12.86 -2.29 23.47
CA PRO A 13 -12.99 -3.71 23.81
C PRO A 13 -14.27 -3.98 24.60
N THR A 14 -15.18 -4.76 24.02
CA THR A 14 -16.52 -5.03 24.58
C THR A 14 -16.70 -6.53 24.76
N PRO A 15 -16.43 -7.09 25.96
CA PRO A 15 -16.69 -8.49 26.25
C PRO A 15 -18.19 -8.78 26.20
N SER A 16 -18.58 -9.90 25.59
CA SER A 16 -19.98 -10.32 25.50
C SER A 16 -20.11 -11.79 25.14
N GLY A 17 -21.08 -12.46 25.78
CA GLY A 17 -21.54 -13.79 25.40
C GLY A 17 -22.34 -13.83 24.08
N MET A 18 -22.66 -12.67 23.50
CA MET A 18 -23.46 -12.58 22.27
C MET A 18 -22.77 -13.26 21.08
N ASP A 19 -23.56 -14.01 20.31
CA ASP A 19 -23.14 -14.59 19.05
C ASP A 19 -23.20 -13.57 17.89
N SER A 20 -22.69 -13.95 16.71
CA SER A 20 -22.68 -13.06 15.54
C SER A 20 -24.07 -12.59 15.10
N LYS A 21 -25.13 -13.38 15.32
CA LYS A 21 -26.50 -13.02 14.94
C LYS A 21 -27.08 -12.01 15.92
N GLU A 22 -26.84 -12.20 17.21
CA GLU A 22 -27.24 -11.26 18.27
C GLU A 22 -26.52 -9.91 18.11
N TRP A 23 -25.21 -9.95 17.81
CA TRP A 23 -24.46 -8.74 17.47
C TRP A 23 -25.01 -8.04 16.23
N ALA A 24 -25.40 -8.78 15.19
CA ALA A 24 -25.94 -8.19 13.97
C ALA A 24 -27.28 -7.48 14.19
N ALA A 25 -28.08 -7.90 15.19
CA ALA A 25 -29.37 -7.31 15.52
C ALA A 25 -29.28 -5.95 16.22
N LEU A 26 -28.10 -5.56 16.73
CA LEU A 26 -27.88 -4.21 17.27
C LEU A 26 -27.81 -3.19 16.11
N ASN A 27 -28.25 -1.96 16.35
CA ASN A 27 -28.14 -0.91 15.32
C ASN A 27 -26.66 -0.55 15.02
N ALA A 28 -26.40 -0.01 13.83
CA ALA A 28 -25.05 0.32 13.34
C ALA A 28 -24.27 1.23 14.29
N ALA A 29 -24.90 2.30 14.78
CA ALA A 29 -24.29 3.28 15.67
C ALA A 29 -23.81 2.65 17.00
N MET A 30 -24.56 1.69 17.55
CA MET A 30 -24.19 0.96 18.76
C MET A 30 -23.02 -0.01 18.52
N LYS A 31 -22.78 -0.44 17.28
CA LYS A 31 -21.70 -1.38 16.91
C LYS A 31 -20.42 -0.65 16.53
N GLU A 32 -20.51 0.58 16.00
CA GLU A 32 -19.36 1.30 15.43
C GLU A 32 -18.23 1.51 16.45
N ASN A 33 -18.57 1.87 17.69
CA ASN A 33 -17.60 2.14 18.76
C ASN A 33 -17.24 0.88 19.58
N LYS A 34 -17.57 -0.32 19.10
CA LYS A 34 -17.32 -1.57 19.83
C LYS A 34 -16.30 -2.43 19.11
N PHE A 35 -15.32 -2.93 19.85
CA PHE A 35 -14.40 -3.97 19.42
C PHE A 35 -14.78 -5.28 20.12
N PHE A 36 -15.33 -6.23 19.37
CA PHE A 36 -15.87 -7.47 19.91
C PHE A 36 -15.52 -8.68 19.04
N SER A 37 -15.75 -9.88 19.60
CA SER A 37 -15.70 -11.16 18.89
C SER A 37 -16.81 -12.04 19.44
N SER A 38 -17.47 -12.84 18.58
CA SER A 38 -18.63 -13.66 18.94
C SER A 38 -18.34 -14.59 20.12
N LYS A 39 -19.17 -14.55 21.16
CA LYS A 39 -19.02 -15.39 22.38
C LYS A 39 -17.66 -15.25 23.08
N VAL A 40 -17.11 -14.03 23.11
CA VAL A 40 -15.84 -13.74 23.81
C VAL A 40 -16.10 -12.77 24.96
N GLU A 41 -16.06 -13.29 26.18
CA GLU A 41 -16.23 -12.53 27.43
C GLU A 41 -14.89 -12.15 28.07
N ASN A 42 -13.77 -12.66 27.54
CA ASN A 42 -12.45 -12.35 28.04
C ASN A 42 -11.99 -10.95 27.57
N ILE A 43 -12.09 -9.96 28.45
CA ILE A 43 -11.69 -8.59 28.16
C ILE A 43 -10.18 -8.46 27.87
N ARG A 44 -9.32 -9.23 28.55
CA ARG A 44 -7.86 -9.19 28.34
C ARG A 44 -7.50 -9.62 26.92
N LEU A 45 -8.18 -10.65 26.41
CA LEU A 45 -8.05 -11.07 25.01
C LEU A 45 -8.44 -9.94 24.06
N LEU A 46 -9.60 -9.32 24.27
CA LEU A 46 -10.07 -8.23 23.39
C LEU A 46 -9.13 -7.01 23.43
N GLU A 47 -8.63 -6.63 24.60
CA GLU A 47 -7.63 -5.56 24.75
C GLU A 47 -6.31 -5.90 24.03
N ARG A 48 -5.86 -7.15 24.12
CA ARG A 48 -4.65 -7.62 23.43
C ARG A 48 -4.81 -7.54 21.92
N LEU A 49 -5.90 -8.09 21.39
CA LEU A 49 -6.20 -8.04 19.95
C LEU A 49 -6.36 -6.60 19.47
N HIS A 50 -7.05 -5.76 20.25
CA HIS A 50 -7.20 -4.34 19.95
C HIS A 50 -5.83 -3.65 19.86
N ARG A 51 -4.94 -3.89 20.83
CA ARG A 51 -3.57 -3.35 20.82
C ARG A 51 -2.76 -3.83 19.62
N LEU A 52 -2.85 -5.10 19.23
CA LEU A 52 -2.11 -5.61 18.06
C LEU A 52 -2.56 -4.91 16.76
N ILE A 53 -3.86 -4.66 16.59
CA ILE A 53 -4.36 -3.89 15.44
C ILE A 53 -3.93 -2.42 15.53
N LYS A 54 -3.94 -1.82 16.72
CA LYS A 54 -3.37 -0.48 16.93
C LYS A 54 -1.92 -0.43 16.46
N ASN A 55 -1.08 -1.37 16.90
CA ASN A 55 0.34 -1.43 16.54
C ASN A 55 0.55 -1.54 15.02
N TYR A 56 -0.31 -2.30 14.34
CA TYR A 56 -0.32 -2.38 12.89
C TYR A 56 -0.66 -1.03 12.25
N LEU A 57 -1.72 -0.36 12.71
CA LEU A 57 -2.16 0.93 12.16
C LEU A 57 -1.20 2.09 12.46
N THR A 58 -0.47 2.04 13.57
CA THR A 58 0.57 3.02 13.92
C THR A 58 1.92 2.72 13.29
N GLY A 59 2.13 1.50 12.78
CA GLY A 59 3.46 1.01 12.39
C GLY A 59 4.42 1.00 13.57
N GLU A 60 3.91 0.72 14.78
CA GLU A 60 4.69 0.79 16.02
C GLU A 60 5.90 -0.13 15.94
N LYS A 61 7.06 0.40 16.34
CA LYS A 61 8.31 -0.33 16.30
C LYS A 61 8.72 -0.81 17.69
N GLU A 62 9.45 -1.91 17.74
CA GLU A 62 10.12 -2.38 18.95
C GLU A 62 11.59 -2.65 18.67
N THR A 63 12.41 -2.39 19.68
CA THR A 63 13.82 -2.75 19.66
C THR A 63 13.96 -4.13 20.28
N LEU A 64 14.37 -5.09 19.48
CA LEU A 64 14.65 -6.45 19.91
C LEU A 64 15.91 -6.47 20.80
N PRO A 65 16.11 -7.51 21.63
CA PRO A 65 17.30 -7.64 22.49
C PRO A 65 18.64 -7.60 21.74
N ASN A 66 18.62 -7.88 20.43
CA ASN A 66 19.78 -7.79 19.53
C ASN A 66 20.06 -6.35 19.02
N GLY A 67 19.30 -5.35 19.48
CA GLY A 67 19.42 -3.94 19.08
C GLY A 67 18.69 -3.56 17.80
N GLU A 68 18.01 -4.50 17.12
CA GLU A 68 17.28 -4.23 15.88
C GLU A 68 15.90 -3.63 16.15
N THR A 69 15.54 -2.61 15.38
CA THR A 69 14.20 -2.02 15.42
C THR A 69 13.31 -2.66 14.36
N VAL A 70 12.31 -3.44 14.78
CA VAL A 70 11.32 -4.11 13.91
C VAL A 70 9.92 -3.52 14.10
N ILE A 71 9.02 -3.70 13.13
CA ILE A 71 7.60 -3.34 13.29
C ILE A 71 6.94 -4.42 14.15
N LYS A 72 6.23 -4.03 15.22
CA LYS A 72 5.57 -4.94 16.17
C LYS A 72 4.56 -5.86 15.51
N VAL A 73 3.77 -5.33 14.56
CA VAL A 73 2.79 -6.09 13.78
C VAL A 73 2.82 -5.57 12.35
N GLY A 74 3.43 -6.31 11.43
CA GLY A 74 3.57 -5.90 10.03
C GLY A 74 2.45 -6.44 9.12
N SER A 75 1.74 -7.49 9.56
CA SER A 75 0.79 -8.21 8.71
C SER A 75 -0.35 -8.87 9.50
N ALA A 76 -1.38 -9.34 8.77
CA ALA A 76 -2.44 -10.17 9.33
C ALA A 76 -1.91 -11.51 9.88
N ALA A 77 -0.80 -12.03 9.31
CA ALA A 77 -0.14 -13.24 9.78
C ALA A 77 0.56 -12.98 11.12
N ASP A 78 1.32 -11.88 11.24
CA ASP A 78 1.95 -11.49 12.51
C ASP A 78 0.90 -11.31 13.61
N PHE A 79 -0.19 -10.61 13.30
CA PHE A 79 -1.33 -10.48 14.21
C PHE A 79 -1.86 -11.84 14.66
N SER A 80 -2.14 -12.74 13.71
CA SER A 80 -2.80 -14.01 14.00
C SER A 80 -1.88 -14.96 14.77
N ASN A 81 -0.59 -14.99 14.43
CA ASN A 81 0.40 -15.82 15.11
C ASN A 81 0.65 -15.31 16.53
N GLN A 82 0.83 -13.99 16.72
CA GLN A 82 1.00 -13.41 18.05
C GLN A 82 -0.25 -13.59 18.93
N ALA A 83 -1.44 -13.47 18.34
CA ALA A 83 -2.69 -13.71 19.05
C ALA A 83 -2.85 -15.19 19.46
N LEU A 84 -2.56 -16.13 18.55
CA LEU A 84 -2.60 -17.57 18.84
C LEU A 84 -1.57 -17.95 19.91
N GLN A 85 -0.33 -17.50 19.78
CA GLN A 85 0.72 -17.76 20.77
C GLN A 85 0.31 -17.27 22.16
N TRP A 86 -0.27 -16.07 22.24
CA TRP A 86 -0.76 -15.55 23.52
C TRP A 86 -1.93 -16.39 24.08
N LEU A 87 -2.90 -16.76 23.24
CA LEU A 87 -4.00 -17.64 23.63
C LEU A 87 -3.50 -18.99 24.18
N GLN A 88 -2.43 -19.54 23.61
CA GLN A 88 -1.80 -20.77 24.10
C GLN A 88 -1.08 -20.55 25.43
N THR A 89 -0.30 -19.47 25.56
CA THR A 89 0.41 -19.12 26.79
C THR A 89 -0.54 -18.88 27.97
N GLU A 90 -1.69 -18.26 27.74
CA GLU A 90 -2.71 -18.03 28.78
C GLU A 90 -3.58 -19.27 29.06
N GLY A 91 -3.32 -20.40 28.40
CA GLY A 91 -4.10 -21.63 28.55
C GLY A 91 -5.54 -21.54 28.03
N LEU A 92 -5.85 -20.54 27.20
CA LEU A 92 -7.17 -20.35 26.58
C LEU A 92 -7.38 -21.26 25.36
N VAL A 93 -6.27 -21.73 24.78
CA VAL A 93 -6.24 -22.67 23.65
C VAL A 93 -5.18 -23.73 23.92
N PRO A 94 -5.43 -25.01 23.61
CA PRO A 94 -4.43 -26.07 23.78
C PRO A 94 -3.13 -25.80 22.98
N PRO A 95 -1.94 -26.15 23.49
CA PRO A 95 -0.68 -26.00 22.76
C PRO A 95 -0.62 -26.82 21.48
N ASP A 96 -1.32 -27.96 21.42
CA ASP A 96 -1.43 -28.86 20.27
C ASP A 96 -2.55 -28.47 19.28
N ALA A 97 -3.14 -27.28 19.45
CA ALA A 97 -4.17 -26.74 18.59
C ALA A 97 -3.61 -26.31 17.22
N GLU A 98 -3.20 -27.30 16.43
CA GLU A 98 -2.52 -27.14 15.15
C GLU A 98 -3.26 -27.82 14.00
N GLY A 99 -2.83 -27.48 12.78
CA GLY A 99 -3.24 -28.15 11.55
C GLY A 99 -4.49 -27.57 10.89
N PRO A 100 -4.76 -27.99 9.63
CA PRO A 100 -5.78 -27.35 8.80
C PRO A 100 -7.20 -27.46 9.38
N LYS A 101 -7.53 -28.57 10.04
CA LYS A 101 -8.87 -28.78 10.63
C LYS A 101 -9.15 -27.78 11.74
N TYR A 102 -8.18 -27.53 12.63
CA TYR A 102 -8.32 -26.58 13.72
C TYR A 102 -8.33 -25.14 13.18
N HIS A 103 -7.34 -24.78 12.36
CA HIS A 103 -7.15 -23.40 11.91
C HIS A 103 -8.18 -22.91 10.90
N ASN A 104 -8.94 -23.80 10.26
CA ASN A 104 -10.04 -23.44 9.35
C ASN A 104 -11.39 -23.32 10.06
N ASP A 105 -11.53 -23.81 11.30
CA ASP A 105 -12.79 -23.71 12.04
C ASP A 105 -12.89 -22.35 12.74
N ILE A 106 -13.67 -21.45 12.14
CA ILE A 106 -13.91 -20.09 12.64
C ILE A 106 -14.57 -20.04 14.02
N LYS A 107 -15.12 -21.14 14.53
CA LYS A 107 -15.68 -21.20 15.88
C LYS A 107 -14.59 -21.22 16.94
N ASN A 108 -13.41 -21.74 16.61
CA ASN A 108 -12.28 -21.79 17.54
C ASN A 108 -11.66 -20.40 17.71
N ILE A 109 -11.48 -19.96 18.95
CA ILE A 109 -10.93 -18.63 19.25
C ILE A 109 -9.48 -18.46 18.79
N GLY A 110 -8.70 -19.55 18.75
CA GLY A 110 -7.33 -19.58 18.24
C GLY A 110 -7.20 -19.93 16.76
N ALA A 111 -8.29 -20.21 16.04
CA ALA A 111 -8.18 -20.52 14.62
C ALA A 111 -7.63 -19.33 13.82
N LEU A 112 -6.63 -19.58 12.99
CA LEU A 112 -6.04 -18.54 12.13
C LEU A 112 -7.09 -17.92 11.21
N ALA A 113 -8.06 -18.69 10.71
CA ALA A 113 -9.17 -18.17 9.93
C ALA A 113 -10.00 -17.11 10.69
N ARG A 114 -10.28 -17.37 11.98
CA ARG A 114 -11.02 -16.43 12.84
C ARG A 114 -10.19 -15.19 13.17
N LEU A 115 -8.93 -15.37 13.55
CA LEU A 115 -8.04 -14.26 13.91
C LEU A 115 -7.77 -13.35 12.69
N LYS A 116 -7.50 -13.93 11.52
CA LYS A 116 -7.39 -13.18 10.26
C LYS A 116 -8.67 -12.42 9.92
N LEU A 117 -9.84 -13.02 10.14
CA LEU A 117 -11.13 -12.35 9.91
C LEU A 117 -11.31 -11.14 10.83
N ILE A 118 -10.98 -11.25 12.12
CA ILE A 118 -11.02 -10.15 13.09
C ILE A 118 -10.11 -9.00 12.63
N PHE A 119 -8.86 -9.32 12.26
CA PHE A 119 -7.90 -8.35 11.77
C PHE A 119 -8.36 -7.65 10.50
N LYS A 120 -8.64 -8.42 9.43
CA LYS A 120 -9.02 -7.89 8.12
C LYS A 120 -10.27 -7.02 8.22
N THR A 121 -11.27 -7.45 9.01
CA THR A 121 -12.51 -6.70 9.18
C THR A 121 -12.25 -5.36 9.84
N ASN A 122 -11.52 -5.33 10.96
CA ASN A 122 -11.29 -4.10 11.70
C ASN A 122 -10.40 -3.11 10.94
N VAL A 123 -9.31 -3.59 10.34
CA VAL A 123 -8.41 -2.75 9.54
C VAL A 123 -9.15 -2.16 8.34
N ARG A 124 -9.88 -2.98 7.57
CA ARG A 124 -10.61 -2.49 6.40
C ARG A 124 -11.76 -1.56 6.77
N GLN A 125 -12.50 -1.84 7.84
CA GLN A 125 -13.54 -0.94 8.35
C GLN A 125 -12.96 0.44 8.71
N SER A 126 -11.81 0.46 9.39
CA SER A 126 -11.17 1.71 9.78
C SER A 126 -10.63 2.51 8.58
N ILE A 127 -10.03 1.84 7.60
CA ILE A 127 -9.56 2.47 6.36
C ILE A 127 -10.75 2.99 5.54
N GLY A 128 -11.76 2.15 5.33
CA GLY A 128 -12.98 2.49 4.58
C GLY A 128 -13.71 3.68 5.19
N ALA A 129 -13.90 3.70 6.51
CA ALA A 129 -14.53 4.81 7.21
C ALA A 129 -13.74 6.13 7.05
N ALA A 130 -12.41 6.07 7.19
CA ALA A 130 -11.56 7.25 7.04
C ALA A 130 -11.56 7.79 5.60
N GLN A 131 -11.47 6.90 4.60
CA GLN A 131 -11.53 7.26 3.19
C GLN A 131 -12.88 7.82 2.79
N TRP A 132 -13.96 7.16 3.20
CA TRP A 132 -15.33 7.62 2.95
C TRP A 132 -15.54 9.01 3.52
N GLU A 133 -15.20 9.23 4.80
CA GLU A 133 -15.39 10.53 5.44
C GLU A 133 -14.54 11.64 4.79
N ALA A 134 -13.29 11.33 4.41
CA ALA A 134 -12.45 12.25 3.66
C ALA A 134 -13.07 12.57 2.29
N SER A 135 -13.73 11.61 1.66
CA SER A 135 -14.40 11.76 0.36
C SER A 135 -15.70 12.59 0.44
N MET A 136 -16.32 12.67 1.63
CA MET A 136 -17.55 13.43 1.88
C MET A 136 -17.32 14.94 2.09
N LYS A 137 -16.06 15.41 1.99
CA LYS A 137 -15.74 16.84 2.01
C LYS A 137 -16.39 17.57 0.82
N PRO A 138 -16.83 18.83 0.97
CA PRO A 138 -17.51 19.57 -0.11
C PRO A 138 -16.76 19.60 -1.45
N ALA A 139 -15.43 19.82 -1.43
CA ALA A 139 -14.61 19.83 -2.65
C ALA A 139 -14.55 18.45 -3.33
N ASN A 140 -14.43 17.39 -2.53
CA ASN A 140 -14.36 16.02 -3.03
C ASN A 140 -15.72 15.53 -3.54
N LEU A 141 -16.81 15.90 -2.86
CA LEU A 141 -18.16 15.66 -3.36
C LEU A 141 -18.37 16.37 -4.70
N LYS A 142 -17.94 17.64 -4.82
CA LYS A 142 -18.05 18.39 -6.07
C LYS A 142 -17.35 17.68 -7.24
N ALA A 143 -16.13 17.19 -7.04
CA ALA A 143 -15.34 16.53 -8.08
C ALA A 143 -15.71 15.06 -8.31
N TRP A 144 -16.00 14.31 -7.24
CA TRP A 144 -16.32 12.89 -7.26
C TRP A 144 -17.59 12.61 -6.43
N PRO A 145 -18.78 12.85 -6.99
CA PRO A 145 -20.04 12.80 -6.26
C PRO A 145 -20.60 11.38 -6.05
N ALA A 146 -20.05 10.38 -6.75
CA ALA A 146 -20.51 9.00 -6.72
C ALA A 146 -19.38 8.02 -6.42
N PHE A 147 -19.77 6.79 -6.11
CA PHE A 147 -18.90 5.63 -6.11
C PHE A 147 -19.43 4.59 -7.09
N ARG A 148 -18.51 3.80 -7.65
CA ARG A 148 -18.79 2.54 -8.33
C ARG A 148 -18.63 1.41 -7.33
N PHE A 149 -19.61 0.51 -7.29
CA PHE A 149 -19.57 -0.66 -6.42
C PHE A 149 -18.75 -1.76 -7.06
N ILE A 150 -17.50 -1.91 -6.61
CA ILE A 150 -16.53 -2.80 -7.25
C ILE A 150 -16.22 -4.00 -6.36
N ARG A 151 -15.83 -5.11 -6.98
CA ARG A 151 -15.30 -6.29 -6.28
C ARG A 151 -13.82 -6.43 -6.60
N PHE A 152 -12.98 -6.55 -5.59
CA PHE A 152 -11.62 -7.04 -5.81
C PHE A 152 -11.59 -8.57 -5.75
N PRO A 153 -10.67 -9.24 -6.45
CA PRO A 153 -10.64 -10.70 -6.48
C PRO A 153 -10.45 -11.33 -5.09
N GLY A 154 -11.05 -12.51 -4.88
CA GLY A 154 -10.88 -13.32 -3.66
C GLY A 154 -12.16 -13.72 -2.92
N ALA A 155 -13.34 -13.24 -3.33
CA ALA A 155 -14.61 -13.74 -2.79
C ALA A 155 -14.86 -15.19 -3.21
N LYS A 156 -14.73 -16.14 -2.28
CA LYS A 156 -15.05 -17.56 -2.49
C LYS A 156 -16.55 -17.79 -2.75
N THR A 157 -17.40 -17.12 -1.97
CA THR A 157 -18.86 -17.16 -2.12
C THR A 157 -19.35 -15.75 -2.41
N LYS A 158 -19.87 -15.53 -3.61
CA LYS A 158 -20.44 -14.24 -4.01
C LYS A 158 -21.90 -14.15 -3.58
N ARG A 159 -22.28 -13.04 -2.96
CA ARG A 159 -23.68 -12.77 -2.61
C ARG A 159 -24.41 -12.29 -3.85
N LEU A 160 -25.58 -12.87 -4.15
CA LEU A 160 -26.33 -12.55 -5.37
C LEU A 160 -26.60 -11.05 -5.50
N VAL A 161 -27.03 -10.40 -4.43
CA VAL A 161 -27.26 -8.94 -4.40
C VAL A 161 -26.01 -8.13 -4.77
N HIS A 162 -24.81 -8.60 -4.38
CA HIS A 162 -23.56 -7.92 -4.75
C HIS A 162 -23.18 -8.19 -6.21
N VAL A 163 -23.46 -9.37 -6.74
CA VAL A 163 -23.19 -9.71 -8.15
C VAL A 163 -24.08 -8.88 -9.07
N VAL A 164 -25.37 -8.76 -8.74
CA VAL A 164 -26.35 -8.01 -9.55
C VAL A 164 -26.03 -6.52 -9.58
N ASN A 165 -25.40 -5.99 -8.54
CA ASN A 165 -25.06 -4.57 -8.42
C ASN A 165 -23.57 -4.28 -8.64
N GLU A 166 -22.78 -5.27 -9.10
CA GLU A 166 -21.38 -5.05 -9.44
C GLU A 166 -21.29 -4.01 -10.58
N ASP A 167 -20.33 -3.09 -10.47
CA ASP A 167 -20.18 -1.90 -11.32
C ASP A 167 -21.33 -0.88 -11.24
N ALA A 168 -22.32 -1.06 -10.36
CA ALA A 168 -23.35 -0.06 -10.16
C ALA A 168 -22.74 1.25 -9.64
N VAL A 169 -23.02 2.34 -10.36
CA VAL A 169 -22.66 3.68 -9.95
C VAL A 169 -23.81 4.31 -9.19
N ARG A 170 -23.55 4.78 -7.96
CA ARG A 170 -24.52 5.46 -7.09
C ARG A 170 -23.89 6.65 -6.40
N LEU A 171 -24.70 7.68 -6.14
CA LEU A 171 -24.26 8.85 -5.39
C LEU A 171 -23.77 8.43 -4.01
N LYS A 172 -22.74 9.09 -3.48
CA LYS A 172 -22.21 8.78 -2.15
C LYS A 172 -23.22 8.98 -1.03
N THR A 173 -24.23 9.82 -1.28
CA THR A 173 -25.34 10.14 -0.37
C THR A 173 -26.51 9.16 -0.47
N ASP A 174 -26.44 8.16 -1.35
CA ASP A 174 -27.45 7.10 -1.45
C ASP A 174 -27.25 6.07 -0.34
N PHE A 175 -27.55 6.47 0.90
CA PHE A 175 -27.31 5.63 2.06
C PHE A 175 -28.20 4.39 2.11
N THR A 176 -29.34 4.42 1.41
CA THR A 176 -30.18 3.24 1.23
C THR A 176 -29.42 2.18 0.43
N PHE A 177 -28.90 2.52 -0.74
CA PHE A 177 -28.09 1.59 -1.52
C PHE A 177 -26.84 1.14 -0.76
N TRP A 178 -26.05 2.07 -0.21
CA TRP A 178 -24.76 1.72 0.38
C TRP A 178 -24.86 1.00 1.71
N ALA A 179 -25.67 1.49 2.64
CA ALA A 179 -25.72 0.98 4.01
C ALA A 179 -26.84 -0.06 4.19
N ASP A 180 -28.03 0.21 3.63
CA ASP A 180 -29.23 -0.57 3.95
C ASP A 180 -29.41 -1.76 2.99
N GLU A 181 -28.91 -1.67 1.76
CA GLU A 181 -28.98 -2.75 0.76
C GLU A 181 -27.65 -3.49 0.62
N MET A 182 -26.58 -2.81 0.21
CA MET A 182 -25.29 -3.45 -0.08
C MET A 182 -24.55 -3.87 1.19
N ASN A 183 -24.76 -3.17 2.32
CA ASN A 183 -24.14 -3.48 3.60
C ASN A 183 -25.13 -3.98 4.66
N ALA A 184 -26.28 -4.51 4.25
CA ALA A 184 -27.33 -4.97 5.17
C ALA A 184 -26.83 -6.03 6.16
N ALA A 185 -27.32 -5.98 7.40
CA ALA A 185 -27.01 -6.99 8.42
C ALA A 185 -27.41 -8.42 8.00
N SER A 186 -28.50 -8.56 7.24
CA SER A 186 -28.98 -9.84 6.68
C SER A 186 -27.98 -10.50 5.73
N LEU A 187 -27.04 -9.73 5.18
CA LEU A 187 -25.95 -10.21 4.32
C LEU A 187 -24.66 -10.48 5.10
N GLY A 188 -24.68 -10.33 6.43
CA GLY A 188 -23.47 -10.24 7.24
C GLY A 188 -22.70 -8.93 7.03
N GLY A 189 -23.42 -7.87 6.63
CA GLY A 189 -22.95 -6.50 6.52
C GLY A 189 -22.98 -5.74 7.84
N PHE A 190 -22.48 -4.51 7.80
CA PHE A 190 -22.26 -3.65 8.96
C PHE A 190 -23.18 -2.43 9.01
N GLU A 191 -24.08 -2.28 8.04
CA GLU A 191 -25.07 -1.20 7.95
C GLU A 191 -24.44 0.21 7.93
N VAL A 192 -23.30 0.32 7.26
CA VAL A 192 -22.55 1.57 7.07
C VAL A 192 -22.27 1.80 5.58
N PRO A 193 -22.12 3.06 5.13
CA PRO A 193 -21.98 3.37 3.71
C PRO A 193 -20.55 3.19 3.17
N TRP A 194 -19.66 2.50 3.88
CA TRP A 194 -18.25 2.30 3.52
C TRP A 194 -17.84 0.82 3.61
N PRO A 195 -16.78 0.41 2.90
CA PRO A 195 -16.31 -0.96 2.90
C PRO A 195 -15.67 -1.38 4.23
N PRO A 196 -15.56 -2.71 4.47
CA PRO A 196 -16.10 -3.80 3.66
C PRO A 196 -17.63 -3.92 3.75
N PHE A 197 -18.27 -4.38 2.67
CA PHE A 197 -19.73 -4.61 2.62
C PHE A 197 -20.12 -6.00 3.15
N GLY A 198 -19.63 -6.29 4.35
CA GLY A 198 -19.80 -7.56 5.03
C GLY A 198 -18.58 -8.47 5.02
N PHE A 199 -18.59 -9.45 5.92
CA PHE A 199 -17.49 -10.40 6.11
C PHE A 199 -17.16 -11.13 4.81
N ASN A 200 -15.89 -11.13 4.42
CA ASN A 200 -15.39 -11.77 3.19
C ASN A 200 -16.21 -11.42 1.93
N SER A 201 -16.78 -10.21 1.84
CA SER A 201 -17.52 -9.76 0.65
C SER A 201 -16.61 -9.44 -0.53
N TYR A 202 -15.39 -8.99 -0.24
CA TYR A 202 -14.46 -8.43 -1.21
C TYR A 202 -15.04 -7.27 -2.05
N MET A 203 -16.12 -6.66 -1.56
CA MET A 203 -16.65 -5.45 -2.17
C MET A 203 -15.93 -4.23 -1.63
N ASP A 204 -15.79 -3.23 -2.48
CA ASP A 204 -15.15 -1.94 -2.21
C ASP A 204 -15.83 -0.82 -3.01
N GLN A 205 -15.33 0.40 -2.87
CA GLN A 205 -15.82 1.60 -3.53
C GLN A 205 -14.72 2.25 -4.36
N GLU A 206 -15.05 2.58 -5.61
CA GLU A 206 -14.17 3.37 -6.48
C GLU A 206 -14.78 4.75 -6.74
N PRO A 207 -14.05 5.86 -6.53
CA PRO A 207 -14.57 7.20 -6.83
C PRO A 207 -14.93 7.38 -8.31
N VAL A 208 -16.11 7.92 -8.58
CA VAL A 208 -16.57 8.25 -9.94
C VAL A 208 -16.63 9.77 -10.09
N SER A 209 -16.07 10.28 -11.19
CA SER A 209 -15.99 11.72 -11.45
C SER A 209 -17.37 12.33 -11.75
N ARG A 210 -17.50 13.63 -11.54
CA ARG A 210 -18.72 14.37 -11.89
C ARG A 210 -19.05 14.24 -13.38
N GLU A 211 -18.05 14.36 -14.25
CA GLU A 211 -18.23 14.26 -15.70
C GLU A 211 -18.81 12.90 -16.09
N GLU A 212 -18.34 11.83 -15.45
CA GLU A 212 -18.92 10.51 -15.66
C GLU A 212 -20.36 10.41 -15.13
N CYS A 213 -20.63 10.95 -13.93
CA CYS A 213 -21.99 10.99 -13.38
C CYS A 213 -22.96 11.76 -14.28
N GLU A 214 -22.53 12.87 -14.87
CA GLU A 214 -23.32 13.67 -15.80
C GLU A 214 -23.57 12.92 -17.11
N ARG A 215 -22.56 12.23 -17.66
CA ARG A 215 -22.72 11.35 -18.84
C ARG A 215 -23.70 10.20 -18.60
N MET A 216 -23.72 9.64 -17.39
CA MET A 216 -24.63 8.57 -17.00
C MET A 216 -26.03 9.07 -16.62
N GLY A 217 -26.26 10.39 -16.63
CA GLY A 217 -27.54 11.00 -16.24
C GLY A 217 -27.84 10.93 -14.73
N LEU A 218 -26.85 10.62 -13.90
CA LEU A 218 -26.98 10.58 -12.44
C LEU A 218 -27.09 11.99 -11.84
N LEU A 219 -26.52 12.98 -12.52
CA LEU A 219 -26.59 14.41 -12.19
C LEU A 219 -26.77 15.23 -13.46
N LYS A 220 -27.50 16.35 -13.40
CA LYS A 220 -27.50 17.31 -14.51
C LYS A 220 -26.22 18.17 -14.47
N PRO A 221 -25.74 18.66 -15.63
CA PRO A 221 -24.64 19.61 -15.69
C PRO A 221 -24.88 20.82 -14.77
N GLY A 222 -23.93 21.05 -13.86
CA GLY A 222 -24.02 22.16 -12.89
C GLY A 222 -25.02 21.95 -11.75
N GLU A 223 -25.67 20.79 -11.65
CA GLU A 223 -26.58 20.49 -10.55
C GLU A 223 -25.82 20.50 -9.21
N PRO A 224 -26.25 21.33 -8.24
CA PRO A 224 -25.65 21.36 -6.93
C PRO A 224 -25.94 20.04 -6.21
N LEU A 225 -24.92 19.49 -5.55
CA LEU A 225 -25.12 18.26 -4.78
C LEU A 225 -26.05 18.51 -3.61
N LYS A 226 -26.97 17.56 -3.41
CA LYS A 226 -27.80 17.52 -2.22
C LYS A 226 -26.89 17.46 -0.99
N ARG A 227 -27.32 18.16 0.07
CA ARG A 227 -26.62 18.08 1.36
C ARG A 227 -26.63 16.62 1.82
N PRO A 228 -25.51 16.10 2.36
CA PRO A 228 -25.41 14.71 2.82
C PRO A 228 -26.16 14.51 4.16
N ARG A 229 -27.49 14.64 4.16
CA ARG A 229 -28.35 14.35 5.32
C ARG A 229 -28.50 12.84 5.50
N GLY A 230 -28.58 12.37 6.75
CA GLY A 230 -28.70 10.96 7.08
C GLY A 230 -27.38 10.29 7.50
N ALA A 231 -26.25 11.00 7.46
CA ALA A 231 -24.96 10.48 7.92
C ALA A 231 -24.86 10.39 9.45
N GLU A 232 -25.64 11.22 10.15
CA GLU A 232 -25.74 11.26 11.61
C GLU A 232 -26.18 9.92 12.22
N ARG A 233 -26.92 9.09 11.47
CA ARG A 233 -27.32 7.74 11.90
C ARG A 233 -26.14 6.77 12.01
N PHE A 234 -24.99 7.13 11.45
CA PHE A 234 -23.73 6.40 11.55
C PHE A 234 -22.74 7.13 12.48
N GLY A 235 -23.22 7.91 13.45
CA GLY A 235 -22.36 8.61 14.42
C GLY A 235 -21.49 9.73 13.84
N ILE A 236 -21.73 10.17 12.60
CA ILE A 236 -20.92 11.18 11.90
C ILE A 236 -21.80 12.37 11.50
N ASP A 237 -21.61 13.52 12.15
CA ASP A 237 -22.22 14.78 11.70
C ASP A 237 -21.30 15.48 10.69
N LEU A 238 -21.53 15.20 9.40
CA LEU A 238 -20.80 15.83 8.30
C LEU A 238 -21.12 17.32 8.14
N ILE A 239 -22.34 17.75 8.52
CA ILE A 239 -22.79 19.14 8.37
C ILE A 239 -22.05 20.02 9.36
N GLU A 240 -21.96 19.58 10.62
CA GLU A 240 -21.21 20.26 11.66
C GLU A 240 -19.71 20.23 11.38
N ARG A 241 -19.17 19.04 11.04
CA ARG A 241 -17.73 18.79 10.86
C ARG A 241 -17.14 19.54 9.66
N TYR A 242 -17.88 19.69 8.56
CA TYR A 242 -17.41 20.38 7.36
C TYR A 242 -18.09 21.72 7.11
N GLY A 243 -18.88 22.21 8.07
CA GLY A 243 -19.52 23.52 8.00
C GLY A 243 -20.46 23.68 6.81
N TYR A 244 -21.12 22.59 6.39
CA TYR A 244 -21.96 22.55 5.18
C TYR A 244 -23.11 23.56 5.32
N GLY A 245 -22.93 24.75 4.73
CA GLY A 245 -23.89 25.85 4.82
C GLY A 245 -23.92 26.59 6.16
N LYS A 246 -22.83 26.61 6.95
CA LYS A 246 -22.73 27.53 8.10
C LYS A 246 -22.59 28.98 7.61
N LYS A 247 -23.74 29.61 7.38
CA LYS A 247 -23.91 31.05 7.61
C LYS A 247 -24.42 31.18 9.04
N ALA A 248 -23.63 31.74 9.94
CA ALA A 248 -24.18 32.18 11.21
C ALA A 248 -24.97 33.46 10.92
N SER A 249 -26.29 33.33 10.76
CA SER A 249 -27.16 34.50 10.72
C SER A 249 -27.05 35.19 12.07
N THR A 250 -26.58 36.43 12.08
CA THR A 250 -26.54 37.24 13.29
C THR A 250 -27.80 38.09 13.42
N ALA A 251 -28.78 37.96 12.51
CA ALA A 251 -29.95 38.83 12.44
C ALA A 251 -30.76 38.95 13.74
N LYS A 252 -30.70 37.95 14.63
CA LYS A 252 -31.41 37.94 15.93
C LYS A 252 -30.52 38.21 17.15
N LEU A 253 -29.22 38.46 16.95
CA LEU A 253 -28.32 38.82 18.03
C LEU A 253 -28.44 40.32 18.35
N PRO A 254 -28.36 40.74 19.62
CA PRO A 254 -28.17 42.14 19.99
C PRO A 254 -26.92 42.73 19.30
N GLU A 255 -26.98 43.98 18.87
CA GLU A 255 -25.90 44.65 18.10
C GLU A 255 -24.54 44.59 18.80
N GLU A 256 -24.51 44.67 20.12
CA GLU A 256 -23.29 44.57 20.93
C GLU A 256 -22.60 43.20 20.78
N LEU A 257 -23.38 42.12 20.75
CA LEU A 257 -22.87 40.76 20.54
C LEU A 257 -22.48 40.53 19.07
N LYS A 258 -23.19 41.15 18.11
CA LYS A 258 -22.78 41.14 16.69
C LYS A 258 -21.41 41.78 16.51
N ALA A 259 -21.21 42.96 17.10
CA ALA A 259 -19.95 43.70 17.03
C ALA A 259 -18.80 42.93 17.71
N LYS A 260 -19.05 42.35 18.88
CA LYS A 260 -18.05 41.54 19.60
C LYS A 260 -17.67 40.28 18.82
N LEU A 261 -18.65 39.59 18.22
CA LEU A 261 -18.40 38.40 17.42
C LEU A 261 -17.62 38.70 16.14
N LYS A 262 -17.96 39.80 15.44
CA LYS A 262 -17.20 40.29 14.28
C LYS A 262 -15.76 40.58 14.66
N LYS A 263 -15.55 41.36 15.73
CA LYS A 263 -14.22 41.71 16.22
C LYS A 263 -13.39 40.48 16.59
N VAL A 264 -13.96 39.49 17.28
CA VAL A 264 -13.26 38.22 17.58
C VAL A 264 -12.84 37.47 16.31
N TYR A 265 -13.67 37.49 15.27
CA TYR A 265 -13.35 36.85 13.99
C TYR A 265 -12.29 37.63 13.20
N GLU A 266 -12.38 38.96 13.19
CA GLU A 266 -11.40 39.86 12.59
C GLU A 266 -10.04 39.72 13.29
N ASP A 267 -10.01 39.74 14.63
CA ASP A 267 -8.79 39.59 15.43
C ASP A 267 -8.15 38.20 15.26
N ARG A 268 -8.97 37.15 15.21
CA ARG A 268 -8.48 35.76 15.10
C ARG A 268 -7.93 35.44 13.71
N TRP A 269 -8.56 35.96 12.66
CA TRP A 269 -8.27 35.55 11.27
C TRP A 269 -7.68 36.66 10.39
N GLY A 270 -7.73 37.92 10.82
CA GLY A 270 -7.20 39.08 10.08
C GLY A 270 -8.05 39.54 8.90
N VAL A 271 -9.32 39.11 8.83
CA VAL A 271 -10.22 39.38 7.70
C VAL A 271 -11.46 40.14 8.15
N LYS A 272 -11.65 41.35 7.60
CA LYS A 272 -12.79 42.24 7.88
C LYS A 272 -14.13 41.61 7.53
N GLN A 273 -15.13 41.87 8.37
CA GLN A 273 -16.48 41.31 8.27
C GLN A 273 -17.48 42.39 7.80
N ASP A 274 -17.59 42.56 6.49
CA ASP A 274 -18.26 43.72 5.89
C ASP A 274 -19.81 43.65 5.89
N LYS A 275 -20.41 42.50 6.22
CA LYS A 275 -21.87 42.31 6.20
C LYS A 275 -22.51 42.58 7.55
N SER A 276 -23.61 43.35 7.61
CA SER A 276 -24.30 43.72 8.86
C SER A 276 -24.81 42.51 9.65
N ASP A 277 -25.47 41.56 8.97
CA ASP A 277 -26.26 40.49 9.60
C ASP A 277 -25.70 39.08 9.37
N GLU A 278 -24.45 38.99 8.94
CA GLU A 278 -23.77 37.74 8.65
C GLU A 278 -22.31 37.84 9.10
N VAL A 279 -21.82 36.82 9.82
CA VAL A 279 -20.38 36.63 10.02
C VAL A 279 -19.95 35.48 9.11
N VAL A 280 -18.97 35.75 8.25
CA VAL A 280 -18.53 34.84 7.19
C VAL A 280 -17.19 34.23 7.58
N PHE A 281 -17.12 32.90 7.59
CA PHE A 281 -15.88 32.18 7.84
C PHE A 281 -14.92 32.33 6.64
N PRO A 282 -13.71 32.91 6.82
CA PRO A 282 -12.80 33.22 5.72
C PRO A 282 -12.00 31.97 5.30
N SER A 283 -12.67 31.05 4.60
CA SER A 283 -12.13 29.72 4.28
C SER A 283 -10.81 29.71 3.48
N GLN A 284 -10.61 30.69 2.58
CA GLN A 284 -9.37 30.81 1.80
C GLN A 284 -8.18 31.23 2.67
N GLU A 285 -8.40 32.18 3.59
CA GLU A 285 -7.31 32.77 4.39
C GLU A 285 -6.89 31.86 5.53
N VAL A 286 -7.85 31.09 6.08
CA VAL A 286 -7.57 29.99 6.99
C VAL A 286 -6.73 28.91 6.30
N ALA A 287 -7.05 28.57 5.05
CA ALA A 287 -6.27 27.58 4.29
C ALA A 287 -4.86 28.08 3.97
N LYS A 288 -4.70 29.37 3.67
CA LYS A 288 -3.40 30.01 3.46
C LYS A 288 -2.56 30.01 4.75
N LYS A 289 -3.12 30.46 5.87
CA LYS A 289 -2.44 30.50 7.18
C LYS A 289 -2.06 29.10 7.69
N ALA A 290 -2.89 28.10 7.42
CA ALA A 290 -2.60 26.69 7.72
C ALA A 290 -1.44 26.14 6.87
N ARG A 291 -1.34 26.51 5.59
CA ARG A 291 -0.19 26.15 4.73
C ARG A 291 1.09 26.81 5.22
N GLU A 292 1.07 28.11 5.52
CA GLU A 292 2.22 28.85 6.06
C GLU A 292 2.69 28.32 7.43
N THR A 293 1.76 27.85 8.27
CA THR A 293 2.07 27.25 9.58
C THR A 293 2.67 25.85 9.41
N ALA A 294 2.15 25.05 8.48
CA ALA A 294 2.71 23.73 8.16
C ALA A 294 4.14 23.85 7.60
N GLU A 295 4.42 24.86 6.77
CA GLU A 295 5.76 25.14 6.25
C GLU A 295 6.76 25.55 7.33
N LYS A 296 6.32 26.21 8.42
CA LYS A 296 7.17 26.58 9.56
C LYS A 296 7.52 25.40 10.48
N VAL A 297 6.64 24.41 10.60
CA VAL A 297 6.85 23.23 11.48
C VAL A 297 7.89 22.25 10.92
N ILE A 298 8.14 22.27 9.60
CA ILE A 298 9.12 21.38 8.94
C ILE A 298 10.58 21.77 9.22
N LYS A 299 10.86 22.94 9.83
CA LYS A 299 12.23 23.50 9.97
C LYS A 299 12.75 23.72 11.40
N VAL A 300 12.45 22.88 12.40
CA VAL A 300 13.07 23.01 13.75
C VAL A 300 13.72 21.69 14.22
N PRO A 301 14.97 21.68 14.77
CA PRO A 301 15.69 20.48 15.20
C PRO A 301 15.22 19.94 16.56
N SER A 302 15.30 18.63 16.76
CA SER A 302 14.87 17.91 17.98
C SER A 302 15.82 18.09 19.17
N ALA A 303 15.27 18.35 20.36
CA ALA A 303 15.97 18.25 21.64
C ALA A 303 15.62 16.93 22.38
N PRO A 304 16.52 16.37 23.23
CA PRO A 304 16.39 15.02 23.78
C PRO A 304 15.81 15.00 25.21
N ILE A 305 15.01 13.97 25.55
CA ILE A 305 14.60 13.67 26.94
C ILE A 305 14.34 12.14 27.11
N PRO A 306 14.26 11.57 28.33
CA PRO A 306 15.28 10.73 28.97
C PRO A 306 14.86 9.25 29.14
N ALA A 307 15.80 8.40 29.57
CA ALA A 307 15.64 6.95 29.67
C ALA A 307 14.81 6.49 30.89
N PRO A 308 13.98 5.43 30.75
CA PRO A 308 13.51 4.64 31.87
C PRO A 308 14.10 3.21 31.93
N VAL A 309 14.22 2.79 33.18
CA VAL A 309 14.90 1.66 33.82
C VAL A 309 14.45 0.25 33.36
N SER A 310 15.41 -0.67 33.46
CA SER A 310 15.42 -2.09 33.07
C SER A 310 14.30 -2.96 33.65
N ALA A 311 13.75 -3.84 32.80
CA ALA A 311 13.08 -5.07 33.22
C ALA A 311 13.67 -6.26 32.43
N VAL A 312 14.15 -7.23 33.19
CA VAL A 312 14.83 -8.46 32.75
C VAL A 312 13.89 -9.31 31.89
N THR A 313 14.34 -9.73 30.71
CA THR A 313 13.66 -10.74 29.88
C THR A 313 14.60 -11.92 29.67
N HIS A 314 14.14 -13.10 30.10
CA HIS A 314 14.72 -14.38 29.68
C HIS A 314 14.35 -14.61 28.21
N THR A 315 15.37 -14.68 27.36
CA THR A 315 15.28 -15.00 25.94
C THR A 315 15.35 -16.52 25.73
N VAL A 316 14.45 -17.06 24.91
CA VAL A 316 14.64 -18.34 24.23
C VAL A 316 14.52 -18.07 22.73
N SER A 317 15.63 -18.33 22.04
CA SER A 317 15.86 -18.06 20.61
C SER A 317 15.18 -19.11 19.73
N LEU A 318 14.52 -18.67 18.66
CA LEU A 318 14.06 -19.52 17.56
C LEU A 318 14.85 -19.13 16.30
N GLY A 319 15.75 -20.03 15.92
CA GLY A 319 16.52 -20.14 14.67
C GLY A 319 16.51 -18.98 13.68
N ASP A 320 17.64 -18.28 13.60
CA ASP A 320 17.99 -17.29 12.59
C ASP A 320 18.04 -17.91 11.18
N VAL A 321 17.04 -17.66 10.34
CA VAL A 321 17.24 -17.62 8.89
C VAL A 321 17.77 -16.22 8.56
N PRO A 322 18.99 -16.07 8.02
CA PRO A 322 19.57 -14.75 7.77
C PRO A 322 18.71 -13.96 6.79
N LYS A 323 18.02 -12.92 7.27
CA LYS A 323 17.28 -11.99 6.41
C LYS A 323 18.30 -11.10 5.70
N VAL A 324 18.57 -11.39 4.43
CA VAL A 324 19.42 -10.53 3.58
C VAL A 324 18.76 -9.16 3.46
N LYS A 325 19.34 -8.14 4.09
CA LYS A 325 18.81 -6.78 4.11
C LYS A 325 19.04 -6.11 2.75
N MET A 326 17.97 -5.70 2.08
CA MET A 326 18.04 -4.92 0.85
C MET A 326 18.55 -3.50 1.15
N PRO A 327 19.51 -2.95 0.39
CA PRO A 327 19.92 -1.57 0.50
C PRO A 327 18.76 -0.64 0.08
N ALA A 328 18.84 0.63 0.51
CA ALA A 328 17.89 1.64 0.05
C ALA A 328 17.98 1.80 -1.48
N PRO A 329 16.84 1.95 -2.19
CA PRO A 329 16.86 2.30 -3.61
C PRO A 329 17.59 3.61 -3.84
N LEU A 330 18.34 3.69 -4.93
CA LEU A 330 18.92 4.95 -5.39
C LEU A 330 17.88 5.74 -6.19
N THR A 331 17.96 7.06 -6.14
CA THR A 331 17.34 7.92 -7.14
C THR A 331 18.05 7.78 -8.49
N ASP A 332 17.42 8.24 -9.56
CA ASP A 332 18.02 8.26 -10.91
C ASP A 332 19.35 9.03 -10.92
N LYS A 333 19.39 10.20 -10.27
CA LYS A 333 20.62 10.99 -10.16
C LYS A 333 21.72 10.31 -9.35
N GLU A 334 21.38 9.71 -8.21
CA GLU A 334 22.37 8.99 -7.38
C GLU A 334 22.92 7.76 -8.10
N ALA A 335 22.07 7.04 -8.84
CA ALA A 335 22.50 5.89 -9.62
C ALA A 335 23.39 6.31 -10.80
N ASP A 336 23.07 7.41 -11.46
CA ASP A 336 23.90 8.00 -12.51
C ASP A 336 25.28 8.40 -12.00
N ASP A 337 25.34 9.15 -10.89
CA ASP A 337 26.59 9.58 -10.27
C ASP A 337 27.48 8.40 -9.90
N LEU A 338 26.86 7.30 -9.45
CA LEU A 338 27.54 6.09 -9.05
C LEU A 338 28.07 5.28 -10.25
N LEU A 339 27.31 5.19 -11.35
CA LEU A 339 27.55 4.20 -12.41
C LEU A 339 28.08 4.80 -13.72
N ARG A 340 27.88 6.10 -13.97
CA ARG A 340 28.25 6.76 -15.23
C ARG A 340 29.74 6.69 -15.50
N SER A 341 30.58 7.01 -14.51
CA SER A 341 32.03 6.97 -14.66
C SER A 341 32.54 5.55 -14.94
N VAL A 342 32.07 4.58 -14.15
CA VAL A 342 32.42 3.15 -14.30
C VAL A 342 32.04 2.63 -15.70
N THR A 343 30.84 2.97 -16.16
CA THR A 343 30.36 2.61 -17.49
C THR A 343 31.13 3.35 -18.58
N GLY A 344 31.39 4.63 -18.37
CA GLY A 344 32.09 5.51 -19.29
C GLY A 344 33.48 5.03 -19.63
N GLU A 345 34.26 4.61 -18.64
CA GLU A 345 35.59 4.03 -18.84
C GLU A 345 35.57 2.76 -19.69
N VAL A 346 34.58 1.89 -19.46
CA VAL A 346 34.42 0.65 -20.21
C VAL A 346 33.91 0.93 -21.63
N TRP A 347 32.97 1.86 -21.76
CA TRP A 347 32.37 2.28 -23.03
C TRP A 347 33.39 2.95 -23.95
N ALA A 348 34.23 3.84 -23.42
CA ALA A 348 35.29 4.50 -24.19
C ALA A 348 36.27 3.48 -24.81
N LYS A 349 36.55 2.38 -24.10
CA LYS A 349 37.43 1.29 -24.54
C LYS A 349 36.72 0.20 -25.35
N ALA A 350 35.39 0.28 -25.51
CA ALA A 350 34.63 -0.71 -26.25
C ALA A 350 34.78 -0.51 -27.76
N SER A 351 34.99 -1.61 -28.48
CA SER A 351 35.07 -1.59 -29.95
C SER A 351 33.73 -1.19 -30.57
N ARG A 352 33.75 -0.77 -31.83
CA ARG A 352 32.51 -0.47 -32.58
C ARG A 352 31.53 -1.64 -32.60
N LEU A 353 32.02 -2.88 -32.69
CA LEU A 353 31.20 -4.10 -32.67
C LEU A 353 30.54 -4.32 -31.31
N GLU A 354 31.28 -4.07 -30.23
CA GLU A 354 30.80 -4.14 -28.85
C GLU A 354 29.72 -3.10 -28.56
N LYS A 355 29.96 -1.84 -28.91
CA LYS A 355 28.97 -0.74 -28.80
C LYS A 355 27.72 -1.04 -29.63
N ASN A 356 27.88 -1.52 -30.86
CA ASN A 356 26.77 -1.95 -31.71
C ASN A 356 25.95 -3.09 -31.08
N ALA A 357 26.61 -4.05 -30.43
CA ALA A 357 25.93 -5.18 -29.81
C ALA A 357 25.12 -4.73 -28.59
N LEU A 358 25.69 -3.89 -27.72
CA LEU A 358 25.00 -3.30 -26.57
C LEU A 358 23.81 -2.42 -27.00
N PHE A 359 24.02 -1.48 -27.93
CA PHE A 359 22.94 -0.65 -28.46
C PHE A 359 21.85 -1.46 -29.17
N SER A 360 22.24 -2.53 -29.87
CA SER A 360 21.27 -3.44 -30.49
C SER A 360 20.49 -4.23 -29.45
N TYR A 361 21.11 -4.57 -28.32
CA TYR A 361 20.47 -5.34 -27.25
C TYR A 361 19.38 -4.51 -26.57
N THR A 362 19.63 -3.24 -26.27
CA THR A 362 18.62 -2.35 -25.66
C THR A 362 17.42 -2.07 -26.56
N GLY A 363 17.53 -2.31 -27.87
CA GLY A 363 16.42 -2.25 -28.82
C GLY A 363 15.86 -3.62 -29.19
N ASN A 364 15.67 -3.84 -30.49
CA ASN A 364 15.04 -5.04 -31.05
C ASN A 364 15.85 -6.34 -30.86
N GLY A 365 17.10 -6.25 -30.38
CA GLY A 365 17.99 -7.40 -30.18
C GLY A 365 17.71 -8.17 -28.90
N TYR A 366 17.15 -7.52 -27.87
CA TYR A 366 16.91 -8.09 -26.54
C TYR A 366 16.30 -9.50 -26.59
N ALA A 367 15.11 -9.62 -27.20
CA ALA A 367 14.34 -10.86 -27.20
C ALA A 367 15.07 -11.99 -27.95
N ARG A 368 15.65 -11.69 -29.12
CA ARG A 368 16.35 -12.68 -29.94
C ARG A 368 17.61 -13.20 -29.24
N ILE A 369 18.42 -12.30 -28.70
CA ILE A 369 19.68 -12.64 -28.03
C ILE A 369 19.41 -13.52 -26.80
N ASN A 370 18.47 -13.12 -25.93
CA ASN A 370 18.14 -13.91 -24.74
C ASN A 370 17.45 -15.23 -25.07
N ASN A 371 16.61 -15.28 -26.10
CA ASN A 371 15.99 -16.54 -26.55
C ASN A 371 17.02 -17.54 -27.09
N ASP A 372 18.05 -17.07 -27.80
CA ASP A 372 19.15 -17.94 -28.25
C ASP A 372 19.92 -18.51 -27.05
N LEU A 373 20.30 -17.65 -26.10
CA LEU A 373 21.03 -18.05 -24.90
C LEU A 373 20.26 -19.08 -24.06
N ARG A 374 18.96 -18.84 -23.81
CA ARG A 374 18.09 -19.76 -23.07
C ARG A 374 17.85 -21.10 -23.78
N LYS A 375 18.08 -21.16 -25.10
CA LYS A 375 18.04 -22.40 -25.90
C LYS A 375 19.43 -23.04 -26.06
N GLY A 376 20.46 -22.53 -25.37
CA GLY A 376 21.83 -23.01 -25.49
C GLY A 376 22.49 -22.70 -26.84
N LYS A 377 21.94 -21.79 -27.64
CA LYS A 377 22.46 -21.42 -28.95
C LYS A 377 23.56 -20.37 -28.84
N SER A 378 24.64 -20.55 -29.58
CA SER A 378 25.70 -19.54 -29.70
C SER A 378 25.17 -18.29 -30.41
N ASN A 379 25.36 -17.12 -29.81
CA ASN A 379 24.99 -15.83 -30.39
C ASN A 379 26.20 -14.88 -30.41
N ALA A 380 26.57 -14.38 -31.60
CA ALA A 380 27.75 -13.55 -31.78
C ALA A 380 27.66 -12.20 -31.04
N LYS A 381 26.47 -11.57 -31.03
CA LYS A 381 26.23 -10.33 -30.28
C LYS A 381 26.31 -10.56 -28.78
N ALA A 382 25.77 -11.68 -28.30
CA ALA A 382 25.90 -12.06 -26.89
C ALA A 382 27.37 -12.17 -26.44
N LYS A 383 28.25 -12.75 -27.28
CA LYS A 383 29.69 -12.83 -26.98
C LYS A 383 30.32 -11.44 -26.85
N GLN A 384 29.94 -10.48 -27.70
CA GLN A 384 30.45 -9.10 -27.61
C GLN A 384 29.92 -8.38 -26.37
N ILE A 385 28.62 -8.50 -26.07
CA ILE A 385 28.01 -7.90 -24.88
C ILE A 385 28.69 -8.45 -23.61
N ALA A 386 28.86 -9.77 -23.52
CA ALA A 386 29.48 -10.40 -22.37
C ALA A 386 30.90 -9.88 -22.11
N LYS A 387 31.73 -9.74 -23.16
CA LYS A 387 33.09 -9.17 -23.06
C LYS A 387 33.13 -7.75 -22.52
N VAL A 388 32.13 -6.92 -22.84
CA VAL A 388 32.04 -5.56 -22.29
C VAL A 388 31.62 -5.61 -20.83
N ILE A 389 30.57 -6.37 -20.52
CA ILE A 389 30.05 -6.45 -19.15
C ILE A 389 31.07 -7.10 -18.20
N ASP A 390 31.93 -8.02 -18.66
CA ASP A 390 33.00 -8.60 -17.82
C ASP A 390 34.02 -7.56 -17.33
N ARG A 391 34.14 -6.43 -18.03
CA ARG A 391 34.99 -5.30 -17.65
C ARG A 391 34.26 -4.27 -16.78
N CYS A 392 32.95 -4.39 -16.61
CA CYS A 392 32.10 -3.45 -15.88
C CYS A 392 31.52 -4.08 -14.61
N LYS A 393 31.70 -3.42 -13.47
CA LYS A 393 31.35 -3.98 -12.16
C LYS A 393 30.67 -2.91 -11.32
N VAL A 394 29.57 -3.26 -10.67
CA VAL A 394 28.90 -2.33 -9.76
C VAL A 394 29.82 -1.99 -8.57
N PRO A 395 29.96 -0.70 -8.20
CA PRO A 395 30.95 -0.27 -7.21
C PRO A 395 30.55 -0.54 -5.76
N GLN A 396 29.26 -0.79 -5.50
CA GLN A 396 28.70 -1.10 -4.18
C GLN A 396 27.52 -2.06 -4.28
N ASP A 397 27.05 -2.54 -3.13
CA ASP A 397 25.77 -3.24 -3.03
C ASP A 397 24.64 -2.28 -3.40
N MET A 398 23.79 -2.68 -4.34
CA MET A 398 22.65 -1.88 -4.78
C MET A 398 21.45 -2.74 -5.16
N VAL A 399 20.25 -2.17 -5.08
CA VAL A 399 19.03 -2.81 -5.55
C VAL A 399 18.66 -2.26 -6.92
N VAL A 400 18.30 -3.16 -7.85
CA VAL A 400 17.80 -2.80 -9.18
C VAL A 400 16.42 -3.42 -9.42
N PHE A 401 15.65 -2.83 -10.33
CA PHE A 401 14.23 -3.09 -10.47
C PHE A 401 13.91 -3.67 -11.85
N ARG A 402 13.16 -4.77 -11.92
CA ARG A 402 12.75 -5.33 -13.20
C ARG A 402 11.27 -5.65 -13.20
N GLY A 403 10.50 -4.81 -13.87
CA GLY A 403 9.10 -5.05 -14.18
C GLY A 403 8.94 -6.03 -15.33
N CYS A 404 8.10 -7.04 -15.16
CA CYS A 404 7.77 -7.98 -16.22
C CYS A 404 6.30 -8.38 -16.16
N GLY A 405 5.79 -8.86 -17.29
CA GLY A 405 4.51 -9.58 -17.30
C GLY A 405 4.58 -10.81 -16.40
N VAL A 406 3.64 -11.74 -16.56
CA VAL A 406 3.74 -12.96 -15.78
C VAL A 406 4.97 -13.75 -16.22
N TYR A 407 5.98 -13.82 -15.36
CA TYR A 407 7.29 -14.35 -15.69
C TYR A 407 7.15 -15.85 -15.94
N LYS A 408 7.29 -16.26 -17.21
CA LYS A 408 6.97 -17.62 -17.67
C LYS A 408 7.82 -18.64 -16.93
N GLU A 409 9.10 -18.36 -16.75
CA GLU A 409 10.05 -19.23 -16.08
C GLU A 409 9.67 -19.44 -14.60
N LEU A 410 9.13 -18.41 -13.94
CA LEU A 410 8.56 -18.54 -12.60
C LEU A 410 7.22 -19.29 -12.64
N LYS A 411 6.35 -19.05 -13.63
CA LYS A 411 5.14 -19.87 -13.81
C LYS A 411 5.45 -21.37 -13.96
N ASP A 412 6.43 -21.68 -14.80
CA ASP A 412 6.86 -23.04 -15.12
C ASP A 412 7.56 -23.68 -13.90
N ALA A 413 8.45 -22.95 -13.23
CA ALA A 413 9.14 -23.42 -12.02
C ALA A 413 8.17 -23.69 -10.85
N LEU A 414 7.05 -22.98 -10.79
CA LEU A 414 6.07 -23.05 -9.72
C LEU A 414 4.84 -23.89 -10.04
N ASN A 415 4.74 -24.43 -11.26
CA ASN A 415 3.52 -25.04 -11.79
C ASN A 415 2.27 -24.13 -11.59
N TRP A 416 2.46 -22.82 -11.70
CA TRP A 416 1.44 -21.82 -11.41
C TRP A 416 0.48 -21.68 -12.60
N LYS A 417 -0.73 -22.23 -12.42
CA LYS A 417 -1.82 -22.23 -13.42
C LYS A 417 -2.77 -21.02 -13.31
N GLY A 418 -2.59 -20.18 -12.30
CA GLY A 418 -3.44 -19.01 -12.06
C GLY A 418 -3.06 -17.81 -12.94
N GLU A 419 -4.03 -16.92 -13.14
CA GLU A 419 -3.82 -15.64 -13.84
C GLU A 419 -3.64 -14.46 -12.85
N GLU A 420 -4.03 -14.63 -11.59
CA GLU A 420 -4.04 -13.58 -10.57
C GLU A 420 -2.97 -13.79 -9.49
N ILE A 421 -2.46 -12.68 -8.97
CA ILE A 421 -1.51 -12.64 -7.86
C ILE A 421 -2.30 -12.41 -6.57
N THR A 422 -2.43 -13.45 -5.76
CA THR A 422 -3.14 -13.41 -4.47
C THR A 422 -2.17 -13.50 -3.29
N ASP A 423 -2.65 -13.18 -2.10
CA ASP A 423 -1.88 -13.35 -0.87
C ASP A 423 -1.56 -14.84 -0.64
N GLU A 424 -2.48 -15.76 -0.98
CA GLU A 424 -2.25 -17.21 -0.86
C GLU A 424 -1.16 -17.71 -1.81
N LEU A 425 -1.09 -17.17 -3.03
CA LEU A 425 0.02 -17.43 -3.94
C LEU A 425 1.32 -17.00 -3.27
N VAL A 426 1.40 -15.74 -2.81
CA VAL A 426 2.60 -15.20 -2.17
C VAL A 426 3.03 -15.98 -0.92
N ASP A 427 2.08 -16.40 -0.08
CA ASP A 427 2.33 -17.25 1.08
C ASP A 427 2.93 -18.60 0.64
N MET A 428 2.38 -19.22 -0.41
CA MET A 428 2.93 -20.46 -0.98
C MET A 428 4.35 -20.24 -1.52
N LEU A 429 4.60 -19.13 -2.22
CA LEU A 429 5.93 -18.82 -2.74
C LEU A 429 6.95 -18.62 -1.62
N ASN A 430 6.57 -17.92 -0.56
CA ASN A 430 7.43 -17.73 0.60
C ASN A 430 7.75 -19.05 1.32
N LEU A 431 6.80 -19.99 1.38
CA LEU A 431 7.01 -21.30 2.01
C LEU A 431 7.80 -22.28 1.13
N SER A 432 7.62 -22.23 -0.18
CA SER A 432 8.02 -23.33 -1.08
C SER A 432 9.18 -22.98 -2.01
N VAL A 433 9.51 -21.68 -2.14
CA VAL A 433 10.34 -21.15 -3.23
C VAL A 433 11.47 -20.26 -2.71
N VAL A 434 11.28 -19.61 -1.56
CA VAL A 434 12.37 -18.90 -0.88
C VAL A 434 13.51 -19.86 -0.61
N GLY A 435 14.73 -19.45 -0.97
CA GLY A 435 15.92 -20.29 -0.90
C GLY A 435 16.15 -21.20 -2.11
N ASN A 436 15.18 -21.39 -3.01
CA ASN A 436 15.36 -22.14 -4.25
C ASN A 436 15.89 -21.22 -5.36
N PRO A 437 17.12 -21.42 -5.86
CA PRO A 437 17.69 -20.57 -6.90
C PRO A 437 17.06 -20.83 -8.28
N LEU A 438 16.79 -19.76 -9.04
CA LEU A 438 16.40 -19.83 -10.45
C LEU A 438 17.53 -19.32 -11.35
N LYS A 439 18.01 -20.17 -12.26
CA LYS A 439 19.04 -19.81 -13.23
C LYS A 439 18.43 -19.19 -14.49
N ASP A 440 18.96 -18.07 -14.97
CA ASP A 440 18.65 -17.50 -16.29
C ASP A 440 19.92 -17.45 -17.14
N GLU A 441 19.93 -18.18 -18.26
CA GLU A 441 21.05 -18.21 -19.19
C GLU A 441 21.19 -16.91 -20.01
N GLY A 442 20.14 -16.09 -20.04
CA GLY A 442 20.12 -14.79 -20.71
C GLY A 442 20.76 -13.67 -19.91
N PHE A 443 20.99 -12.53 -20.56
CA PHE A 443 21.25 -11.25 -19.88
C PHE A 443 19.97 -10.75 -19.22
N MET A 444 20.11 -9.92 -18.19
CA MET A 444 18.97 -9.36 -17.47
C MET A 444 19.01 -7.83 -17.50
N SER A 445 18.03 -7.24 -18.18
CA SER A 445 17.80 -5.79 -18.13
C SER A 445 16.99 -5.44 -16.88
N ALA A 446 17.46 -4.46 -16.12
CA ALA A 446 16.75 -3.90 -14.97
C ALA A 446 16.88 -2.36 -15.02
N ALA A 447 16.18 -1.67 -14.14
CA ALA A 447 16.33 -0.24 -13.91
C ALA A 447 17.13 0.00 -12.65
N VAL A 448 17.95 1.05 -12.65
CA VAL A 448 18.81 1.39 -11.49
C VAL A 448 18.08 2.14 -10.38
N ALA A 449 16.93 2.75 -10.69
CA ALA A 449 16.18 3.59 -9.75
C ALA A 449 14.74 3.11 -9.53
N GLU A 450 14.21 3.34 -8.33
CA GLU A 450 12.80 3.11 -8.01
C GLU A 450 11.93 4.09 -8.81
N GLY A 451 10.82 3.62 -9.39
CA GLY A 451 10.04 4.42 -10.34
C GLY A 451 10.15 3.95 -11.79
N LYS A 452 11.20 3.20 -12.13
CA LYS A 452 11.65 2.95 -13.52
C LYS A 452 11.59 1.46 -13.90
N GLY A 453 11.79 1.13 -15.18
CA GLY A 453 11.93 -0.26 -15.63
C GLY A 453 10.63 -1.06 -15.62
N PHE A 454 9.55 -0.48 -16.14
CA PHE A 454 8.23 -1.12 -16.29
C PHE A 454 7.56 -1.54 -14.96
N MET A 455 7.69 -0.75 -13.90
CA MET A 455 7.04 -1.08 -12.62
C MET A 455 5.51 -1.13 -12.66
N ASN A 456 4.86 -0.64 -13.71
CA ASN A 456 3.42 -0.81 -13.90
C ASN A 456 3.01 -2.25 -14.25
N ARG A 457 3.99 -3.14 -14.47
CA ARG A 457 3.76 -4.55 -14.78
C ARG A 457 3.36 -5.36 -13.54
N PRO A 458 2.64 -6.50 -13.72
CA PRO A 458 2.11 -7.29 -12.62
C PRO A 458 3.18 -7.97 -11.76
N VAL A 459 4.40 -8.16 -12.26
CA VAL A 459 5.52 -8.72 -11.49
C VAL A 459 6.67 -7.71 -11.46
N LEU A 460 7.20 -7.43 -10.27
CA LEU A 460 8.37 -6.59 -10.06
C LEU A 460 9.42 -7.35 -9.27
N PHE A 461 10.58 -7.57 -9.89
CA PHE A 461 11.77 -8.03 -9.20
C PHE A 461 12.51 -6.84 -8.59
N ARG A 462 12.89 -6.99 -7.33
CA ARG A 462 13.88 -6.18 -6.63
C ARG A 462 15.12 -7.04 -6.43
N ILE A 463 16.13 -6.77 -7.24
CA ILE A 463 17.30 -7.63 -7.37
C ILE A 463 18.46 -6.96 -6.64
N LEU A 464 18.98 -7.62 -5.62
CA LEU A 464 20.21 -7.22 -4.95
C LEU A 464 21.40 -7.60 -5.82
N LEU A 465 22.15 -6.59 -6.25
CA LEU A 465 23.45 -6.74 -6.87
C LEU A 465 24.51 -6.46 -5.81
N LYS A 466 25.35 -7.45 -5.52
CA LYS A 466 26.50 -7.29 -4.62
C LYS A 466 27.60 -6.47 -5.30
N LYS A 467 28.39 -5.75 -4.52
CA LYS A 467 29.61 -5.08 -4.99
C LYS A 467 30.43 -6.04 -5.87
N LYS A 468 30.93 -5.56 -7.01
CA LYS A 468 31.62 -6.32 -8.06
C LYS A 468 30.75 -7.22 -8.94
N THR A 469 29.42 -7.23 -8.79
CA THR A 469 28.51 -7.88 -9.75
C THR A 469 28.74 -7.30 -11.14
N ARG A 470 28.78 -8.18 -12.15
CA ARG A 470 29.07 -7.81 -13.54
C ARG A 470 27.80 -7.27 -14.19
N ALA A 471 27.76 -5.96 -14.37
CA ALA A 471 26.64 -5.24 -14.97
C ALA A 471 27.12 -3.91 -15.55
N ILE A 472 26.45 -3.41 -16.59
CA ILE A 472 26.75 -2.14 -17.24
C ILE A 472 25.53 -1.23 -17.26
N TYR A 473 25.71 0.03 -16.84
CA TYR A 473 24.63 1.02 -16.86
C TYR A 473 24.39 1.47 -18.30
N ALA A 474 23.20 1.21 -18.82
CA ALA A 474 22.88 1.35 -20.23
C ALA A 474 22.19 2.66 -20.57
N GLU A 475 21.57 3.36 -19.60
CA GLU A 475 20.86 4.61 -19.82
C GLU A 475 21.59 5.64 -20.73
N PRO A 476 22.91 5.89 -20.60
CA PRO A 476 23.57 6.89 -21.44
C PRO A 476 23.64 6.51 -22.92
N PHE A 477 23.71 5.19 -23.19
CA PHE A 477 23.89 4.66 -24.53
C PHE A 477 22.68 3.89 -25.08
N SER A 478 21.64 3.67 -24.27
CA SER A 478 20.49 2.85 -24.63
C SER A 478 19.68 3.49 -25.77
N ARG A 479 18.99 2.66 -26.55
CA ARG A 479 18.05 3.13 -27.58
C ARG A 479 16.83 3.82 -26.98
N PHE A 480 16.47 3.45 -25.76
CA PHE A 480 15.34 4.01 -25.02
C PHE A 480 15.80 4.92 -23.87
N GLY A 481 17.12 5.10 -23.74
CA GLY A 481 17.71 6.01 -22.76
C GLY A 481 17.60 7.48 -23.17
N ALA A 482 17.78 8.36 -22.20
CA ALA A 482 17.77 9.81 -22.39
C ALA A 482 19.13 10.41 -22.79
N GLY A 483 20.18 9.58 -22.86
CA GLY A 483 21.53 10.01 -23.23
C GLY A 483 21.76 10.16 -24.73
N ALA A 484 23.04 10.32 -25.12
CA ALA A 484 23.45 10.43 -26.52
C ALA A 484 23.38 9.10 -27.30
N GLY A 485 22.87 8.04 -26.66
CA GLY A 485 22.70 6.73 -27.28
C GLY A 485 24.05 6.16 -27.70
N LYS A 486 24.07 5.49 -28.84
CA LYS A 486 25.30 4.88 -29.39
C LYS A 486 26.47 5.86 -29.55
N GLU A 487 26.18 7.14 -29.76
CA GLU A 487 27.19 8.19 -29.96
C GLU A 487 27.66 8.83 -28.65
N TRP A 488 27.24 8.29 -27.50
CA TRP A 488 27.78 8.72 -26.21
C TRP A 488 29.30 8.54 -26.16
N ASP A 489 29.98 9.58 -25.71
CA ASP A 489 31.44 9.70 -25.62
C ASP A 489 32.02 8.93 -24.42
N GLY A 490 31.18 8.47 -23.49
CA GLY A 490 31.58 7.85 -22.23
C GLY A 490 31.84 8.85 -21.10
N LEU A 491 31.58 10.15 -21.31
CA LEU A 491 31.92 11.22 -20.36
C LEU A 491 30.76 12.18 -20.13
N SER A 492 30.05 12.56 -21.20
CA SER A 492 29.00 13.58 -21.20
C SER A 492 27.96 13.27 -20.13
N PRO A 493 27.62 14.24 -19.27
CA PRO A 493 26.59 14.09 -18.24
C PRO A 493 25.19 14.17 -18.85
N GLN A 494 24.17 13.86 -18.05
CA GLN A 494 22.78 14.13 -18.40
C GLN A 494 22.00 14.64 -17.18
N THR A 495 20.95 15.41 -17.45
CA THR A 495 20.06 15.99 -16.43
C THR A 495 18.64 15.43 -16.49
N TYR A 496 18.38 14.55 -17.45
CA TYR A 496 17.11 13.86 -17.65
C TYR A 496 17.37 12.37 -17.82
N PHE A 497 16.48 11.55 -17.25
CA PHE A 497 16.59 10.09 -17.21
C PHE A 497 15.31 9.46 -17.75
N SER A 498 15.45 8.48 -18.64
CA SER A 498 14.34 7.77 -19.28
C SER A 498 13.46 7.03 -18.28
N SER A 499 12.34 6.48 -18.75
CA SER A 499 11.49 5.60 -17.95
C SER A 499 12.11 4.21 -17.72
N GLU A 500 13.13 3.82 -18.48
CA GLU A 500 13.82 2.54 -18.33
C GLU A 500 15.01 2.62 -17.37
N ASP A 501 15.76 3.73 -17.38
CA ASP A 501 16.96 3.96 -16.56
C ASP A 501 17.83 2.70 -16.44
N GLU A 502 18.18 2.16 -17.60
CA GLU A 502 18.50 0.74 -17.74
C GLU A 502 19.90 0.39 -17.22
N ILE A 503 20.03 -0.79 -16.62
CA ILE A 503 21.28 -1.52 -16.37
C ILE A 503 21.15 -2.94 -16.94
N ILE A 504 22.20 -3.41 -17.61
CA ILE A 504 22.28 -4.75 -18.19
C ILE A 504 23.20 -5.61 -17.34
N ILE A 505 22.66 -6.64 -16.73
CA ILE A 505 23.34 -7.62 -15.89
C ILE A 505 23.89 -8.75 -16.76
N GLN A 506 25.10 -9.23 -16.45
CA GLN A 506 25.77 -10.33 -17.16
C GLN A 506 24.92 -11.61 -17.19
N LYS A 507 25.00 -12.33 -18.32
CA LYS A 507 24.25 -13.55 -18.59
C LYS A 507 24.65 -14.71 -17.69
N GLY A 508 23.75 -15.69 -17.51
CA GLY A 508 24.03 -16.92 -16.76
C GLY A 508 23.95 -16.74 -15.24
N GLY A 509 23.30 -15.68 -14.78
CA GLY A 509 23.10 -15.39 -13.36
C GLY A 509 22.05 -16.30 -12.73
N THR A 510 22.14 -16.44 -11.41
CA THR A 510 21.21 -17.23 -10.60
C THR A 510 20.50 -16.32 -9.60
N LEU A 511 19.18 -16.27 -9.65
CA LEU A 511 18.36 -15.51 -8.71
C LEU A 511 18.04 -16.38 -7.49
N LYS A 512 18.57 -16.02 -6.33
CA LYS A 512 18.16 -16.60 -5.04
C LYS A 512 16.98 -15.80 -4.50
N PHE A 513 15.80 -16.40 -4.43
CA PHE A 513 14.63 -15.74 -3.88
C PHE A 513 14.76 -15.56 -2.36
N LEU A 514 14.58 -14.32 -1.92
CA LEU A 514 14.64 -13.91 -0.52
C LEU A 514 13.25 -13.80 0.07
N GLN A 515 12.34 -13.14 -0.65
CA GLN A 515 10.97 -12.92 -0.19
C GLN A 515 10.04 -12.57 -1.37
N PHE A 516 8.78 -12.95 -1.24
CA PHE A 516 7.69 -12.58 -2.14
C PHE A 516 6.69 -11.72 -1.39
N HIS A 517 6.12 -10.71 -2.06
CA HIS A 517 5.11 -9.82 -1.49
C HIS A 517 3.96 -9.61 -2.48
N ASN A 518 2.74 -9.46 -1.97
CA ASN A 518 1.61 -8.96 -2.76
C ASN A 518 1.40 -7.48 -2.42
N GLN A 519 1.44 -6.64 -3.43
CA GLN A 519 1.14 -5.22 -3.30
C GLN A 519 0.03 -4.86 -4.29
N ASN A 520 -1.22 -4.89 -3.82
CA ASN A 520 -2.40 -4.55 -4.62
C ASN A 520 -2.53 -5.36 -5.92
N GLY A 521 -2.32 -6.69 -5.86
CA GLY A 521 -2.39 -7.58 -7.03
C GLY A 521 -1.12 -7.59 -7.89
N LYS A 522 -0.04 -6.96 -7.39
CA LYS A 522 1.29 -6.98 -7.99
C LYS A 522 2.24 -7.82 -7.15
N LEU A 523 2.95 -8.74 -7.79
CA LEU A 523 3.90 -9.64 -7.17
C LEU A 523 5.25 -8.94 -7.09
N ILE A 524 5.71 -8.63 -5.88
CA ILE A 524 7.04 -8.09 -5.65
C ILE A 524 7.94 -9.25 -5.22
N ILE A 525 9.10 -9.38 -5.87
CA ILE A 525 10.04 -10.48 -5.64
C ILE A 525 11.37 -9.88 -5.22
N ASP A 526 11.69 -9.99 -3.94
CA ASP A 526 13.00 -9.67 -3.43
C ASP A 526 13.92 -10.87 -3.67
N CYS A 527 15.02 -10.64 -4.38
CA CYS A 527 15.97 -11.69 -4.73
C CYS A 527 17.40 -11.16 -4.73
N GLU A 528 18.35 -12.06 -4.53
CA GLU A 528 19.77 -11.79 -4.68
C GLU A 528 20.27 -12.42 -5.97
N LEU A 529 21.05 -11.65 -6.74
CA LEU A 529 21.74 -12.20 -7.89
C LEU A 529 23.07 -12.83 -7.47
N ILE A 530 23.22 -14.12 -7.76
CA ILE A 530 24.44 -14.90 -7.60
C ILE A 530 25.06 -15.07 -9.00
N GLN A 531 26.35 -14.72 -9.14
CA GLN A 531 27.01 -14.57 -10.45
C GLN A 531 28.45 -15.04 -10.49
#